data_AF-A0A7W9X710-F1
#
_entry.id   AF-A0A7W9X710-F1
#
_cell.length_a   1.000
_cell.length_b   1.000
_cell.length_c   1.000
_cell.angle_alpha   90.00
_cell.angle_beta   90.00
_cell.angle_gamma   90.00
#
_symmetry.space_group_name_H-M   'P 1'
#
loop_
_entity.id
_entity.type
_entity.pdbx_description
1 polymer ?
#
loop_
_entity_poly.entity_id
_entity_poly.type
_entity_poly.pdbx_seq_one_letter_code
_entity_poly.pdbx_strand_id
1 'polypeptide(L)' 'MVEITNLKSSFKKLGMGAQFIQQAERLGVHTLGDIMKANLPALKQNKEFTYSWYIDVLNLLKKHNLLRKFQERQWS' A
#
# COMPACT_ATOMS: atom_id res chain seq x y z
N MET A 1 3.02 -15.52 -13.31
CA MET A 1 3.99 -14.41 -13.13
C MET A 1 3.28 -13.05 -12.96
N VAL A 2 2.19 -12.95 -12.18
CA VAL A 2 1.41 -11.70 -12.03
C VAL A 2 1.86 -10.86 -10.83
N GLU A 3 2.49 -11.47 -9.82
CA GLU A 3 2.87 -10.78 -8.58
C GLU A 3 3.96 -9.71 -8.80
N ILE A 4 4.99 -9.99 -9.60
CA ILE A 4 6.16 -9.09 -9.72
C ILE A 4 5.85 -7.84 -10.55
N THR A 5 5.06 -7.98 -11.61
CA THR A 5 4.72 -6.86 -12.51
C THR A 5 3.87 -5.80 -11.80
N ASN A 6 3.02 -6.21 -10.87
CA ASN A 6 2.12 -5.31 -10.15
C ASN A 6 2.81 -4.53 -9.02
N LEU A 7 3.94 -5.01 -8.49
CA LEU A 7 4.68 -4.29 -7.44
C LEU A 7 5.25 -2.97 -7.94
N LYS A 8 5.59 -2.87 -9.23
CA LYS A 8 6.10 -1.64 -9.86
C LYS A 8 4.97 -0.75 -10.41
N SER A 9 3.72 -1.21 -10.37
CA SER A 9 2.59 -0.44 -10.88
C SER A 9 2.23 0.68 -9.91
N SER A 10 2.10 1.90 -10.45
CA SER A 10 1.52 3.03 -9.74
C SER A 10 0.07 2.75 -9.33
N PHE A 11 -0.40 3.34 -8.24
CA PHE A 11 -1.80 3.21 -7.79
C PHE A 11 -2.84 3.65 -8.83
N LYS A 12 -2.51 4.65 -9.67
CA LYS A 12 -3.36 5.06 -10.81
C LYS A 12 -3.61 3.91 -11.78
N LYS A 13 -2.56 3.18 -12.15
CA LYS A 13 -2.65 2.00 -13.04
C LYS A 13 -3.42 0.84 -12.40
N LEU A 14 -3.46 0.80 -11.07
CA LEU A 14 -4.21 -0.19 -10.29
C LEU A 14 -5.68 0.21 -10.07
N GLY A 15 -6.11 1.37 -10.59
CA GLY A 15 -7.48 1.86 -10.52
C GLY A 15 -7.86 2.54 -9.21
N MET A 16 -6.88 2.99 -8.42
CA MET A 16 -7.17 3.71 -7.17
C MET A 16 -7.65 5.14 -7.45
N GLY A 17 -8.54 5.64 -6.60
CA GLY A 17 -9.07 6.99 -6.70
C GLY A 17 -8.03 8.08 -6.37
N ALA A 18 -8.29 9.31 -6.83
CA ALA A 18 -7.36 10.44 -6.66
C ALA A 18 -7.05 10.76 -5.19
N GLN A 19 -8.04 10.67 -4.30
CA GLN A 19 -7.85 10.91 -2.86
C GLN A 19 -6.86 9.92 -2.24
N PHE A 20 -7.02 8.62 -2.54
CA PHE A 20 -6.08 7.58 -2.09
C PHE A 20 -4.66 7.85 -2.60
N ILE A 21 -4.53 8.20 -3.87
CA ILE A 21 -3.23 8.44 -4.52
C ILE A 21 -2.53 9.64 -3.88
N GLN A 22 -3.22 10.77 -3.71
CA GLN A 22 -2.65 11.96 -3.10
C GLN A 22 -2.21 11.70 -1.66
N GLN A 23 -3.02 10.97 -0.89
CA GLN A 23 -2.67 10.61 0.48
C GLN A 23 -1.45 9.66 0.51
N ALA A 24 -1.39 8.68 -0.40
CA ALA A 24 -0.23 7.79 -0.54
C ALA A 24 1.05 8.57 -0.88
N GLU A 25 0.97 9.53 -1.80
CA GLU A 25 2.10 10.39 -2.18
C GLU A 25 2.61 11.22 -1.00
N ARG A 26 1.71 11.78 -0.17
CA ARG A 26 2.09 12.51 1.05
C ARG A 26 2.70 11.61 2.13
N LEU A 27 2.35 10.32 2.10
CA LEU A 27 2.98 9.28 2.94
C LEU A 27 4.30 8.76 2.33
N GLY A 28 4.72 9.25 1.17
CA GLY A 28 5.94 8.82 0.48
C GLY A 28 5.81 7.45 -0.18
N VAL A 29 4.59 7.01 -0.48
CA VAL A 29 4.27 5.69 -1.05
C VAL A 29 3.67 5.88 -2.44
N HIS A 30 4.29 5.30 -3.47
CA HIS A 30 3.88 5.53 -4.87
C HIS A 30 3.43 4.25 -5.59
N THR A 31 3.85 3.09 -5.08
CA THR A 31 3.59 1.78 -5.68
C THR A 31 3.20 0.73 -4.65
N LEU A 32 2.63 -0.39 -5.14
CA LEU A 32 2.39 -1.58 -4.31
C LEU A 32 3.70 -2.11 -3.66
N GLY A 33 4.82 -2.01 -4.37
CA GLY A 33 6.13 -2.39 -3.87
C GLY A 33 6.58 -1.55 -2.68
N ASP A 34 6.28 -0.26 -2.68
CA ASP A 34 6.57 0.64 -1.57
C ASP A 34 5.75 0.26 -0.34
N ILE A 35 4.46 -0.03 -0.51
CA ILE A 35 3.60 -0.56 0.57
C ILE A 35 4.20 -1.84 1.16
N MET A 36 4.61 -2.78 0.31
CA MET A 36 5.19 -4.05 0.73
C MET A 36 6.52 -3.94 1.50
N LYS A 37 7.17 -2.79 1.43
CA LYS A 37 8.43 -2.47 2.13
C LYS A 37 8.24 -1.40 3.22
N ALA A 38 7.06 -0.81 3.32
CA ALA A 38 6.79 0.26 4.26
C ALA A 38 6.95 -0.24 5.70
N ASN A 39 7.60 0.58 6.53
CA ASN A 39 7.61 0.39 7.96
C ASN A 39 6.28 0.90 8.51
N LEU A 40 5.34 -0.01 8.78
CA LEU A 40 3.99 0.34 9.21
C LEU A 40 3.96 1.14 10.53
N PRO A 41 4.76 0.81 11.56
CA PRO A 41 4.91 1.67 12.74
C PRO A 41 5.28 3.13 12.41
N ALA A 42 6.27 3.35 11.54
CA ALA A 42 6.67 4.69 11.13
C ALA A 42 5.56 5.39 10.31
N LEU A 43 4.90 4.64 9.42
CA LEU A 43 3.80 5.17 8.60
C LEU A 43 2.63 5.64 9.47
N LYS A 44 2.29 4.88 10.52
CA LYS A 44 1.22 5.20 11.49
C LYS A 44 1.47 6.48 12.30
N GLN A 45 2.73 6.89 12.44
CA GLN A 45 3.10 8.13 13.13
C GLN A 45 2.92 9.37 12.22
N ASN A 46 2.77 9.18 10.91
CA ASN A 46 2.55 10.29 9.98
C ASN A 46 1.08 10.79 10.09
N LYS A 47 0.89 12.11 10.21
CA LYS A 47 -0.42 12.76 10.32
C LYS A 47 -1.36 12.49 9.13
N GLU A 48 -0.81 12.18 7.96
CA GLU A 48 -1.57 11.86 6.75
C GLU A 48 -2.01 10.39 6.76
N PHE A 49 -1.59 9.58 7.73
CA PHE A 49 -2.04 8.20 7.85
C PHE A 49 -3.41 8.15 8.51
N THR A 50 -4.37 7.52 7.84
CA THR A 50 -5.72 7.29 8.38
C THR A 50 -6.05 5.80 8.34
N TYR A 51 -6.88 5.34 9.28
CA TYR A 51 -7.35 3.96 9.29
C TYR A 51 -8.20 3.63 8.05
N SER A 52 -8.94 4.60 7.50
CA SER A 52 -9.69 4.43 6.24
C SER A 52 -8.75 4.13 5.07
N TRP A 53 -7.69 4.93 4.90
CA TRP A 53 -6.70 4.71 3.86
C TRP A 53 -5.97 3.38 4.04
N TYR A 54 -5.68 3.00 5.29
CA TYR A 54 -5.09 1.69 5.58
C TYR A 54 -6.02 0.53 5.20
N ILE A 55 -7.33 0.63 5.43
CA ILE A 55 -8.30 -0.37 4.99
C ILE A 55 -8.27 -0.49 3.46
N ASP A 56 -8.21 0.62 2.73
CA ASP A 56 -8.10 0.61 1.27
C ASP A 56 -6.81 -0.06 0.79
N VAL A 57 -5.69 0.16 1.49
CA VAL A 57 -4.42 -0.55 1.26
C VAL A 57 -4.59 -2.05 1.45
N LEU A 58 -5.20 -2.50 2.55
CA LEU A 58 -5.40 -3.93 2.82
C LEU A 58 -6.29 -4.59 1.77
N ASN A 59 -7.34 -3.90 1.33
CA ASN A 59 -8.22 -4.36 0.26
C ASN A 59 -7.48 -4.47 -1.07
N LEU A 60 -6.64 -3.49 -1.41
CA LEU A 60 -5.79 -3.52 -2.59
C LEU A 60 -4.81 -4.71 -2.53
N LEU A 61 -4.12 -4.90 -1.40
CA LEU A 61 -3.21 -6.03 -1.21
C LEU A 61 -3.94 -7.38 -1.32
N LYS A 62 -5.16 -7.48 -0.77
CA LYS A 62 -6.00 -8.68 -0.89
C LYS A 62 -6.35 -8.97 -2.34
N LYS A 63 -6.76 -7.96 -3.11
CA LYS A 63 -7.08 -8.07 -4.56
C LYS A 63 -5.89 -8.60 -5.37
N HIS A 64 -4.67 -8.27 -4.96
CA HIS A 64 -3.44 -8.72 -5.61
C HIS A 64 -2.81 -9.98 -4.97
N ASN A 65 -3.49 -10.66 -4.04
CA ASN A 65 -2.97 -11.81 -3.27
C ASN A 65 -1.66 -11.55 -2.50
N LEU A 66 -1.39 -10.28 -2.14
CA LEU A 66 -0.20 -9.84 -1.42
C LEU A 66 -0.42 -9.66 0.08
N LEU A 67 -1.67 -9.64 0.55
CA LEU A 67 -2.01 -9.34 1.94
C LEU A 67 -1.30 -10.25 2.95
N ARG A 68 -1.28 -11.57 2.70
CA ARG A 68 -0.63 -12.52 3.61
C ARG A 68 0.87 -12.24 3.75
N LYS A 69 1.56 -12.05 2.62
CA LYS A 69 2.99 -11.72 2.57
C LYS A 69 3.28 -10.38 3.24
N PHE A 70 2.38 -9.40 3.13
CA PHE A 70 2.52 -8.13 3.83
C PHE A 70 2.44 -8.33 5.35
N GLN A 71 1.43 -9.03 5.84
CA GLN A 71 1.25 -9.30 7.27
C GLN A 71 2.42 -10.07 7.88
N GLU A 72 2.91 -11.11 7.18
CA GLU A 72 4.10 -11.87 7.58
C GLU A 72 5.34 -10.96 7.77
N ARG A 73 5.51 -9.94 6.92
CA ARG A 73 6.63 -8.98 7.03
C ARG A 73 6.49 -7.96 8.15
N GLN A 74 5.27 -7.60 8.53
CA GLN A 74 5.03 -6.60 9.57
C GLN A 74 5.06 -7.20 10.98
N TRP A 75 4.94 -8.53 11.10
CA TRP A 75 5.01 -9.28 12.35
C TRP A 75 6.33 -10.03 12.55
N SER A 76 7.24 -9.98 11.58
CA SER A 76 8.61 -10.49 11.68
C SER A 76 9.57 -9.38 12.12
#